data_AF-A0A9P6PVR5-F1
#
_entry.id   AF-A0A9P6PVR5-F1
#
_cell.length_a   1.000
_cell.length_b   1.000
_cell.length_c   1.000
_cell.angle_alpha   90.00
_cell.angle_beta   90.00
_cell.angle_gamma   90.00
#
_symmetry.space_group_name_H-M   'P 1'
#
loop_
_entity.id
_entity.type
_entity.pdbx_description
1 polymer ?
#
loop_
_entity_poly.entity_id
_entity_poly.type
_entity_poly.pdbx_seq_one_letter_code
_entity_poly.pdbx_strand_id
1 'polypeptide(L)'
;MLYSVVLGPMVDIAQKAHFAKAGIRTFFMVSSIGDPVNDPSMQRVYIQQDRFVYDFGDLTAAVRQCFSLIFGDNNKVDTASLIRAANVFETELSGLPAVSRNIADLFNPMTVSQLDKTTPAIDWGKLLEGTLGHTGENSKTVIVDSSRYLEDLEKLLNRTSPATM
;
A
#
# COMPACT_ATOMS: atom_id res chain seq x y z
N MET A 1 23.58 -7.96 -13.65
CA MET A 1 22.18 -8.34 -13.32
C MET A 1 22.12 -8.86 -11.88
N LEU A 2 22.51 -8.02 -10.90
CA LEU A 2 22.57 -8.37 -9.46
C LEU A 2 22.03 -7.24 -8.56
N TYR A 3 21.63 -6.10 -9.15
CA TYR A 3 21.21 -4.90 -8.43
C TYR A 3 19.75 -4.93 -7.92
N SER A 4 18.89 -5.84 -8.41
CA SER A 4 17.45 -5.80 -8.09
C SER A 4 16.99 -6.74 -6.96
N VAL A 5 17.80 -7.71 -6.54
CA VAL A 5 17.33 -8.76 -5.61
C VAL A 5 17.54 -8.38 -4.13
N VAL A 6 18.51 -7.51 -3.83
CA VAL A 6 18.86 -7.14 -2.44
C VAL A 6 18.34 -5.75 -2.06
N LEU A 7 18.25 -4.81 -3.01
CA LEU A 7 17.81 -3.45 -2.75
C LEU A 7 16.28 -3.26 -2.80
N GLY A 8 15.56 -4.09 -3.56
CA GLY A 8 14.09 -4.03 -3.64
C GLY A 8 13.41 -4.12 -2.26
N PRO A 9 13.75 -5.12 -1.43
CA PRO A 9 13.18 -5.24 -0.07
C PRO A 9 13.59 -4.13 0.88
N MET A 10 14.83 -3.61 0.77
CA MET A 10 15.33 -2.56 1.67
C MET A 10 14.74 -1.18 1.34
N VAL A 11 14.54 -0.89 0.05
CA VAL A 11 13.85 0.32 -0.40
C VAL A 11 12.38 0.26 0.03
N ASP A 12 11.72 -0.88 -0.13
CA ASP A 12 10.33 -1.09 0.31
C ASP A 12 10.18 -0.90 1.83
N ILE A 13 11.09 -1.44 2.65
CA ILE A 13 11.07 -1.26 4.11
C ILE A 13 11.30 0.20 4.52
N ALA A 14 12.25 0.90 3.87
CA ALA A 14 12.52 2.31 4.18
C ALA A 14 11.36 3.22 3.76
N GLN A 15 10.71 2.93 2.63
CA GLN A 15 9.52 3.63 2.17
C GLN A 15 8.34 3.37 3.11
N LYS A 16 8.08 2.10 3.46
CA LYS A 16 7.07 1.71 4.44
C LYS A 16 7.29 2.33 5.82
N ALA A 17 8.54 2.44 6.28
CA ALA A 17 8.87 3.12 7.53
C ALA A 17 8.66 4.65 7.46
N HIS A 18 8.91 5.27 6.30
CA HIS A 18 8.61 6.67 6.05
C HIS A 18 7.09 6.92 6.00
N PHE A 19 6.35 6.04 5.35
CA PHE A 19 4.88 6.07 5.29
C PHE A 19 4.26 5.85 6.66
N ALA A 20 4.73 4.88 7.44
CA ALA A 20 4.30 4.68 8.82
C ALA A 20 4.54 5.91 9.70
N LYS A 21 5.68 6.62 9.52
CA LYS A 21 5.96 7.90 10.20
C LYS A 21 5.03 9.04 9.77
N ALA A 22 4.52 9.00 8.54
CA ALA A 22 3.52 9.94 8.03
C ALA A 22 2.08 9.53 8.37
N GLY A 23 1.87 8.41 9.08
CA GLY A 23 0.54 7.84 9.34
C GLY A 23 -0.11 7.22 8.11
N ILE A 24 0.66 6.96 7.06
CA ILE A 24 0.23 6.38 5.79
C ILE A 24 0.39 4.85 5.90
N ARG A 25 -0.74 4.14 5.87
CA ARG A 25 -0.80 2.68 5.81
C ARG A 25 -0.81 2.28 4.33
N THR A 26 0.20 1.55 3.88
CA THR A 26 0.34 1.25 2.44
C THR A 26 -0.20 -0.13 2.11
N PHE A 27 -1.38 -0.15 1.48
CA PHE A 27 -1.96 -1.33 0.82
C PHE A 27 -1.56 -1.39 -0.68
N PHE A 28 -0.80 -0.41 -1.11
CA PHE A 28 -0.30 -0.21 -2.46
C PHE A 28 1.00 0.57 -2.37
N MET A 29 1.84 0.41 -3.37
CA MET A 29 3.07 1.16 -3.53
C MET A 29 2.81 2.38 -4.41
N VAL A 30 3.32 3.54 -3.99
CA VAL A 30 3.38 4.74 -4.82
C VAL A 30 4.82 4.96 -5.27
N SER A 31 5.04 5.10 -6.56
CA SER A 31 6.38 5.33 -7.14
C SER A 31 6.34 6.40 -8.23
N SER A 32 7.47 7.08 -8.46
CA SER A 32 7.68 7.93 -9.64
C SER A 32 8.71 7.26 -10.53
N ILE A 33 8.32 6.85 -11.72
CA ILE A 33 9.20 6.21 -12.71
C ILE A 33 8.98 6.82 -14.09
N GLY A 34 9.94 6.66 -15.01
CA GLY A 34 9.77 7.10 -16.40
C GLY A 34 8.63 6.35 -17.10
N ASP A 35 7.84 7.02 -17.93
CA ASP A 35 6.73 6.43 -18.68
C ASP A 35 7.27 5.43 -19.72
N PRO A 36 7.16 4.11 -19.46
CA PRO A 36 7.77 3.12 -20.33
C PRO A 36 6.98 2.92 -21.63
N VAL A 37 5.78 3.48 -21.75
CA VAL A 37 4.86 3.28 -22.87
C VAL A 37 4.96 4.43 -23.87
N ASN A 38 4.90 5.68 -23.40
CA ASN A 38 4.81 6.84 -24.29
C ASN A 38 6.11 7.66 -24.35
N ASP A 39 6.78 7.89 -23.22
CA ASP A 39 8.00 8.70 -23.15
C ASP A 39 8.84 8.38 -21.90
N PRO A 40 9.91 7.57 -22.02
CA PRO A 40 10.75 7.18 -20.89
C PRO A 40 11.45 8.34 -20.18
N SER A 41 11.55 9.51 -20.81
CA SER A 41 12.11 10.72 -20.21
C SER A 41 11.12 11.46 -19.30
N MET A 42 9.81 11.20 -19.46
CA MET A 42 8.74 11.78 -18.67
C MET A 42 8.50 10.95 -17.41
N GLN A 43 8.64 11.57 -16.24
CA GLN A 43 8.30 10.93 -14.96
C GLN A 43 6.78 10.89 -14.78
N ARG A 44 6.26 9.72 -14.42
CA ARG A 44 4.87 9.51 -14.02
C ARG A 44 4.77 8.86 -12.65
N VAL A 45 3.70 9.20 -11.95
CA VAL A 45 3.35 8.59 -10.68
C VAL A 45 2.55 7.33 -10.93
N TYR A 46 2.96 6.23 -10.30
CA TYR A 46 2.28 4.94 -10.36
C TYR A 46 1.73 4.57 -8.99
N ILE A 47 0.51 4.05 -8.97
CA ILE A 47 -0.11 3.39 -7.83
C ILE A 47 -0.22 1.92 -8.18
N GLN A 48 0.46 1.08 -7.41
CA GLN A 48 0.60 -0.34 -7.69
C GLN A 48 0.10 -1.19 -6.52
N GLN A 49 -0.64 -2.27 -6.80
CA GLN A 49 -1.00 -3.23 -5.76
C GLN A 49 0.27 -3.72 -5.05
N ASP A 50 0.30 -3.64 -3.72
CA ASP A 50 1.40 -4.19 -2.95
C ASP A 50 1.34 -5.72 -3.00
N ARG A 51 2.47 -6.37 -3.27
CA ARG A 51 2.53 -7.83 -3.39
C ARG A 51 2.85 -8.43 -2.04
N PHE A 52 1.81 -8.80 -1.30
CA PHE A 52 1.96 -9.58 -0.08
C PHE A 52 2.26 -11.03 -0.43
N VAL A 53 3.45 -11.51 -0.09
CA VAL A 53 3.75 -12.94 0.00
C VAL A 53 4.21 -13.21 1.42
N TYR A 54 3.27 -13.50 2.32
CA TYR A 54 3.58 -13.87 3.69
C TYR A 54 2.98 -15.23 4.03
N ASP A 55 3.78 -16.07 4.67
CA ASP A 55 3.28 -17.17 5.49
C ASP A 55 2.90 -16.59 6.86
N PHE A 56 1.59 -16.49 7.13
CA PHE A 56 1.06 -15.82 8.32
C PHE A 56 1.29 -16.60 9.64
N GLY A 57 1.73 -17.86 9.57
CA GLY A 57 2.01 -18.69 10.74
C GLY A 57 3.13 -18.13 11.61
N ASP A 58 4.27 -17.81 11.01
CA ASP A 58 5.44 -17.27 11.71
C ASP A 58 5.27 -15.79 12.10
N LEU A 59 4.48 -15.03 11.33
CA LEU A 59 4.25 -13.60 11.56
C LEU A 59 3.51 -13.34 12.88
N THR A 60 2.56 -14.21 13.26
CA THR A 60 1.76 -14.06 14.49
C THR A 60 2.63 -14.06 15.76
N ALA A 61 3.62 -14.96 15.82
CA ALA A 61 4.54 -15.06 16.95
C ALA A 61 5.48 -13.84 17.01
N ALA A 62 6.02 -13.43 15.86
CA ALA A 62 6.90 -12.27 15.75
C ALA A 62 6.17 -10.97 16.15
N VAL A 63 4.94 -10.75 15.67
CA VAL A 63 4.14 -9.56 16.03
C VAL A 63 3.85 -9.56 17.53
N ARG A 64 3.45 -10.69 18.12
CA ARG A 64 3.23 -10.78 19.57
C ARG A 64 4.47 -10.41 20.37
N GLN A 65 5.65 -10.87 19.93
CA GLN A 65 6.92 -10.53 20.57
C GLN A 65 7.22 -9.03 20.48
N CYS A 66 7.02 -8.41 19.31
CA CYS A 66 7.18 -6.97 19.14
C CYS A 66 6.24 -6.16 20.07
N PHE A 67 4.98 -6.59 20.20
CA PHE A 67 4.03 -5.92 21.09
C PHE A 67 4.44 -6.02 22.57
N SER A 68 4.90 -7.20 23.03
CA SER A 68 5.43 -7.36 24.39
C SER A 68 6.68 -6.49 24.62
N LEU A 69 7.58 -6.37 23.64
CA LEU A 69 8.76 -5.50 23.73
C LEU A 69 8.40 -4.01 23.81
N ILE A 70 7.40 -3.55 23.07
CA ILE A 70 7.03 -2.12 23.00
C ILE A 70 6.17 -1.71 24.19
N PHE A 71 5.21 -2.54 24.60
CA PHE A 71 4.19 -2.18 25.59
C PHE A 71 4.34 -2.87 26.95
N GLY A 72 5.24 -3.84 27.07
CA GLY A 72 5.39 -4.69 28.24
C GLY A 72 4.21 -5.65 28.47
N ASP A 73 4.38 -6.57 29.41
CA ASP A 73 3.38 -7.62 29.71
C ASP A 73 2.14 -7.11 30.49
N ASN A 74 2.16 -5.86 30.96
CA ASN A 74 1.10 -5.26 31.78
C ASN A 74 0.02 -4.52 30.97
N ASN A 75 0.01 -4.67 29.64
CA ASN A 75 -0.87 -3.88 28.79
C ASN A 75 -2.32 -4.41 28.83
N LYS A 76 -3.30 -3.50 28.96
CA LYS A 76 -4.75 -3.82 28.91
C LYS A 76 -5.26 -4.04 27.48
N VAL A 77 -4.40 -3.87 26.48
CA VAL A 77 -4.74 -4.05 25.08
C VAL A 77 -4.80 -5.55 24.79
N ASP A 78 -5.96 -6.01 24.33
CA ASP A 78 -6.14 -7.38 23.84
C ASP A 78 -5.39 -7.55 22.50
N THR A 79 -4.08 -7.73 22.66
CA THR A 79 -3.12 -7.89 21.56
C THR A 79 -3.44 -9.13 20.74
N ALA A 80 -3.98 -10.19 21.37
CA ALA A 80 -4.36 -11.40 20.67
C ALA A 80 -5.53 -11.16 19.71
N SER A 81 -6.53 -10.38 20.13
CA SER A 81 -7.65 -10.00 19.26
C SER A 81 -7.22 -9.05 18.14
N LEU A 82 -6.34 -8.09 18.41
CA LEU A 82 -5.82 -7.19 17.37
C LEU A 82 -5.01 -7.95 16.31
N ILE A 83 -4.10 -8.85 16.73
CA ILE A 83 -3.33 -9.68 15.80
C ILE A 83 -4.25 -10.55 14.95
N ARG A 84 -5.28 -11.16 15.56
CA ARG A 84 -6.26 -11.95 14.81
C ARG A 84 -7.00 -11.11 13.78
N ALA A 85 -7.47 -9.92 14.17
CA ALA A 85 -8.17 -9.02 13.27
C ALA A 85 -7.28 -8.57 12.11
N ALA A 86 -6.01 -8.23 12.39
CA ALA A 86 -5.02 -7.86 11.37
C ALA A 86 -4.75 -9.03 10.41
N ASN A 87 -4.58 -10.26 10.91
CA ASN A 87 -4.40 -11.43 10.05
C ASN A 87 -5.61 -11.69 9.14
N VAL A 88 -6.83 -11.51 9.65
CA VAL A 88 -8.05 -11.64 8.84
C VAL A 88 -8.06 -10.58 7.75
N PHE A 89 -7.78 -9.32 8.10
CA PHE A 89 -7.67 -8.23 7.14
C PHE A 89 -6.63 -8.51 6.05
N GLU A 90 -5.41 -8.91 6.42
CA GLU A 90 -4.33 -9.26 5.48
C GLU A 90 -4.70 -10.45 4.59
N THR A 91 -5.40 -11.44 5.14
CA THR A 91 -5.91 -12.58 4.35
C THR A 91 -6.93 -12.10 3.31
N GLU A 92 -7.87 -11.24 3.70
CA GLU A 92 -8.86 -10.68 2.76
C GLU A 92 -8.20 -9.77 1.72
N LEU A 93 -7.23 -8.95 2.12
CA LEU A 93 -6.43 -8.09 1.25
C LEU A 93 -5.67 -8.92 0.21
N SER A 94 -5.03 -10.01 0.63
CA SER A 94 -4.32 -10.94 -0.26
C SER A 94 -5.24 -11.68 -1.23
N GLY A 95 -6.52 -11.82 -0.87
CA GLY A 95 -7.56 -12.42 -1.71
C GLY A 95 -8.15 -11.48 -2.76
N LEU A 96 -7.81 -10.19 -2.74
CA LEU A 96 -8.27 -9.24 -3.75
C LEU A 96 -7.70 -9.60 -5.13
N PRO A 97 -8.43 -9.29 -6.23
CA PRO A 97 -8.01 -9.67 -7.57
C PRO A 97 -6.60 -9.16 -7.88
N ALA A 98 -5.71 -10.10 -8.22
CA ALA A 98 -4.36 -9.74 -8.63
C ALA A 98 -4.37 -8.89 -9.91
N VAL A 99 -3.42 -7.98 -9.98
CA VAL A 99 -3.09 -7.20 -11.18
C VAL A 99 -3.05 -8.08 -12.45
N SER A 100 -3.65 -7.59 -13.53
CA SER A 100 -3.73 -8.28 -14.82
C SER A 100 -2.33 -8.62 -15.34
N ARG A 101 -2.18 -9.75 -16.06
CA ARG A 101 -0.94 -10.07 -16.78
C ARG A 101 -0.83 -9.34 -18.11
N ASN A 102 -1.90 -8.70 -18.56
CA ASN A 102 -1.93 -7.92 -19.79
C ASN A 102 -1.46 -6.49 -19.52
N ILE A 103 -0.39 -6.08 -20.19
CA ILE A 103 0.26 -4.77 -20.01
C ILE A 103 -0.72 -3.62 -20.29
N ALA A 104 -1.64 -3.77 -21.23
CA ALA A 104 -2.63 -2.75 -21.54
C ALA A 104 -3.56 -2.44 -20.36
N ASP A 105 -3.84 -3.45 -19.52
CA ASP A 105 -4.71 -3.31 -18.35
C ASP A 105 -3.95 -2.70 -17.16
N LEU A 106 -2.62 -2.52 -17.25
CA LEU A 106 -1.77 -1.94 -16.21
C LEU A 106 -1.65 -0.42 -16.31
N PHE A 107 -2.15 0.16 -17.40
CA PHE A 107 -2.00 1.58 -17.69
C PHE A 107 -3.36 2.26 -17.59
N ASN A 108 -3.84 2.47 -16.36
CA ASN A 108 -5.09 3.17 -16.09
C ASN A 108 -4.80 4.59 -15.61
N PRO A 109 -4.70 5.58 -16.50
CA PRO A 109 -4.48 6.97 -16.10
C PRO A 109 -5.70 7.51 -15.34
N MET A 110 -5.46 8.04 -14.15
CA MET A 110 -6.48 8.65 -13.29
C MET A 110 -5.99 9.99 -12.75
N THR A 111 -6.91 10.93 -12.59
CA THR A 111 -6.69 12.17 -11.82
C THR A 111 -6.92 11.90 -10.34
N VAL A 112 -6.39 12.78 -9.46
CA VAL A 112 -6.67 12.70 -8.02
C VAL A 112 -8.17 12.70 -7.74
N SER A 113 -8.95 13.54 -8.43
CA SER A 113 -10.42 13.56 -8.26
C SER A 113 -11.10 12.25 -8.66
N GLN A 114 -10.54 11.49 -9.60
CA GLN A 114 -11.05 10.16 -9.93
C GLN A 114 -10.68 9.15 -8.83
N LEU A 115 -9.46 9.22 -8.29
CA LEU A 115 -9.06 8.39 -7.15
C LEU A 115 -9.96 8.65 -5.93
N ASP A 116 -10.24 9.91 -5.61
CA ASP A 116 -11.13 10.30 -4.51
C ASP A 116 -12.55 9.73 -4.67
N LYS A 117 -13.01 9.53 -5.91
CA LYS A 117 -14.30 8.90 -6.18
C LYS A 117 -14.26 7.38 -6.08
N THR A 118 -13.14 6.76 -6.48
CA THR A 118 -12.98 5.29 -6.49
C THR A 118 -12.70 4.73 -5.10
N THR A 119 -11.87 5.42 -4.31
CA THR A 119 -11.43 4.98 -2.98
C THR A 119 -11.42 6.17 -2.01
N PRO A 120 -12.59 6.71 -1.63
CA PRO A 120 -12.70 7.88 -0.76
C PRO A 120 -12.20 7.64 0.68
N ALA A 121 -12.00 6.39 1.11
CA ALA A 121 -11.40 6.13 2.42
C ALA A 121 -9.94 6.61 2.54
N ILE A 122 -9.31 6.98 1.42
CA ILE A 122 -7.92 7.44 1.35
C ILE A 122 -7.88 8.91 0.98
N ASP A 123 -7.16 9.70 1.78
CA ASP A 123 -6.82 11.09 1.44
C ASP A 123 -5.67 11.09 0.42
N TRP A 124 -6.02 10.97 -0.87
CA TRP A 124 -5.04 10.86 -1.95
C TRP A 124 -4.18 12.12 -2.09
N GLY A 125 -4.74 13.30 -1.85
CA GLY A 125 -3.99 14.56 -1.88
C GLY A 125 -2.86 14.55 -0.86
N LYS A 126 -3.20 14.27 0.41
CA LYS A 126 -2.23 14.20 1.50
C LYS A 126 -1.23 13.07 1.31
N LEU A 127 -1.70 11.91 0.84
CA LEU A 127 -0.84 10.74 0.60
C LEU A 127 0.19 11.02 -0.50
N LEU A 128 -0.23 11.58 -1.62
CA LEU A 128 0.67 11.92 -2.73
C LEU A 128 1.64 13.04 -2.36
N GLU A 129 1.17 14.08 -1.65
CA GLU A 129 2.03 15.15 -1.15
C GLU A 129 3.08 14.60 -0.17
N GLY A 130 2.67 13.78 0.79
CA GLY A 130 3.59 13.15 1.75
C GLY A 130 4.57 12.18 1.10
N THR A 131 4.20 11.53 -0.01
CA THR A 131 5.06 10.56 -0.70
C THR A 131 6.05 11.22 -1.65
N LEU A 132 5.58 12.20 -2.43
CA LEU A 132 6.35 12.80 -3.53
C LEU A 132 7.01 14.12 -3.11
N GLY A 133 6.67 14.64 -1.92
CA GLY A 133 7.16 15.90 -1.38
C GLY A 133 6.57 17.14 -2.05
N HIS A 134 6.03 17.03 -3.27
CA HIS A 134 5.39 18.11 -4.03
C HIS A 134 4.36 17.55 -5.01
N THR A 135 3.15 18.12 -5.04
CA THR A 135 2.14 17.87 -6.08
C THR A 135 2.36 18.78 -7.29
N GLY A 136 3.47 18.57 -8.00
CA GLY A 136 3.75 19.29 -9.26
C GLY A 136 2.82 18.86 -10.42
N GLU A 137 3.06 19.35 -11.64
CA GLU A 137 2.26 18.93 -12.81
C GLU A 137 2.26 17.41 -13.05
N ASN A 138 3.30 16.71 -12.59
CA ASN A 138 3.46 15.26 -12.71
C ASN A 138 2.45 14.45 -11.86
N SER A 139 1.77 15.07 -10.89
CA SER A 139 0.70 14.43 -10.11
C SER A 139 -0.70 14.69 -10.64
N LYS A 140 -0.85 15.44 -11.75
CA LYS A 140 -2.16 15.68 -12.38
C LYS A 140 -2.79 14.38 -12.89
N THR A 141 -1.96 13.45 -13.34
CA THR A 141 -2.36 12.13 -13.81
C THR A 141 -1.45 11.07 -13.18
N VAL A 142 -2.04 10.21 -12.36
CA VAL A 142 -1.41 8.99 -11.85
C VAL A 142 -1.75 7.81 -12.77
N ILE A 143 -0.89 6.80 -12.82
CA ILE A 143 -1.16 5.53 -13.50
C ILE A 143 -1.47 4.49 -12.44
N VAL A 144 -2.68 3.91 -12.48
CA VAL A 144 -3.09 2.84 -11.58
C VAL A 144 -2.95 1.50 -12.30
N ASP A 145 -2.32 0.52 -11.66
CA ASP A 145 -2.12 -0.81 -12.26
C ASP A 145 -3.38 -1.69 -12.28
N SER A 146 -4.32 -1.45 -11.35
CA SER A 146 -5.61 -2.10 -11.28
C SER A 146 -6.64 -1.20 -10.60
N SER A 147 -7.50 -0.54 -11.38
CA SER A 147 -8.62 0.25 -10.83
C SER A 147 -9.60 -0.63 -10.04
N ARG A 148 -9.82 -1.87 -10.49
CA ARG A 148 -10.66 -2.85 -9.79
C ARG A 148 -10.12 -3.20 -8.41
N TYR A 149 -8.80 -3.31 -8.26
CA TYR A 149 -8.17 -3.52 -6.96
C TYR A 149 -8.52 -2.37 -6.00
N LEU A 150 -8.45 -1.11 -6.47
CA LEU A 150 -8.80 0.05 -5.65
C LEU A 150 -10.28 0.07 -5.23
N GLU A 151 -11.19 -0.36 -6.10
CA GLU A 151 -12.62 -0.48 -5.78
C GLU A 151 -12.89 -1.57 -4.71
N ASP A 152 -12.22 -2.71 -4.83
CA ASP A 152 -12.39 -3.81 -3.86
C ASP A 152 -11.66 -3.50 -2.54
N LEU A 153 -10.53 -2.79 -2.60
CA LEU A 153 -9.83 -2.24 -1.44
C LEU A 153 -10.74 -1.27 -0.67
N GLU A 154 -11.43 -0.35 -1.36
CA GLU A 154 -12.38 0.58 -0.71
C GLU A 154 -13.45 -0.16 0.10
N LYS A 155 -14.02 -1.23 -0.45
CA LYS A 155 -15.02 -2.05 0.25
C LYS A 155 -14.43 -2.71 1.49
N LEU A 156 -13.19 -3.18 1.40
CA LEU A 156 -12.46 -3.78 2.51
C LEU A 156 -12.14 -2.74 3.61
N LEU A 157 -11.66 -1.56 3.24
CA LEU A 157 -11.36 -0.47 4.18
C LEU A 157 -12.61 -0.01 4.93
N ASN A 158 -13.74 0.18 4.24
CA ASN A 158 -14.98 0.64 4.86
C ASN A 158 -15.58 -0.32 5.88
N ARG A 159 -15.30 -1.62 5.78
CA ARG A 159 -15.76 -2.62 6.76
C ARG A 159 -14.72 -2.95 7.83
N THR A 160 -13.51 -2.41 7.72
CA THR A 160 -12.42 -2.69 8.66
C THR A 160 -12.33 -1.57 9.68
N SER A 161 -12.19 -1.94 10.96
CA SER A 161 -12.08 -0.94 12.02
C SER A 161 -10.74 -0.17 11.91
N PRO A 162 -10.69 1.14 12.24
CA PRO A 162 -9.43 1.90 12.26
C PRO A 162 -8.35 1.36 13.19
N ALA A 163 -8.74 0.56 14.20
CA ALA A 163 -7.82 -0.11 15.11
C ALA A 163 -7.22 -1.40 14.51
N THR A 164 -7.92 -2.03 13.56
CA THR A 164 -7.46 -3.22 12.83
C THR A 164 -6.56 -2.86 11.67
N MET A 165 -6.92 -1.81 10.92
CA MET A 165 -6.04 -1.20 9.93
C MET A 165 -4.75 -0.78 10.62
#